data_AF-A0A539CZ04-F1
#
_entry.id   AF-A0A539CZ04-F1
#
_cell.length_a   1.000
_cell.length_b   1.000
_cell.length_c   1.000
_cell.angle_alpha   90.00
_cell.angle_beta   90.00
_cell.angle_gamma   90.00
#
_symmetry.space_group_name_H-M   'P 1'
#
loop_
_entity.id
_entity.type
_entity.pdbx_description
1 polymer ?
#
loop_
_entity_poly.entity_id
_entity_poly.type
_entity_poly.pdbx_seq_one_letter_code
_entity_poly.pdbx_strand_id
1 'polypeptide(L)'
;DSFSSLHAGLAEFASNGLYRDQEILERMRGAGPIGGFLEVAAVQPVQVELLPLIRAWGGAGGPIADDTFAQLRRELLERLQAAGPVDAVFLALHGAAAAASEVDAEGAVLADVRQLVGERVPIVAPLDHHANITRRMVACADLLVGHETQPHDTVATGRKAARLLFRLLAREIAPIVAWQKIPMITPQDQFLTSAGPMQTWFDRAREFERQPGVLDVSPYPMQPWLDVAEGGWSVVVHTDGDVPLARRIAAEMASLAWQLRKRFWTSERVPPAEAVRQAVAADQGLVILSDTGDSVYGGAPGDNTCLLRELLAQQVPCLSLVPVVDGEAVAAALAAGVSSPISVPVGGRHDRQFSKPVQLTGRVAAFSN
;
A
#
# COMPACT_ATOMS: atom_id res chain seq x y z
N ASP A 1 -0.92 -2.25 9.48
CA ASP A 1 -0.77 -1.53 10.75
C ASP A 1 -0.49 -2.52 11.87
N SER A 2 0.74 -2.55 12.40
CA SER A 2 1.13 -3.41 13.52
C SER A 2 0.42 -3.08 14.83
N PHE A 3 -0.16 -1.89 14.95
CA PHE A 3 -0.83 -1.40 16.15
C PHE A 3 -2.34 -1.66 16.15
N SER A 4 -2.89 -2.07 15.00
CA SER A 4 -4.29 -2.47 14.91
C SER A 4 -4.54 -3.73 15.74
N SER A 5 -5.63 -3.72 16.50
CA SER A 5 -6.09 -4.91 17.24
C SER A 5 -6.76 -5.95 16.34
N LEU A 6 -7.09 -5.56 15.10
CA LEU A 6 -7.71 -6.42 14.11
C LEU A 6 -6.64 -7.22 13.36
N HIS A 7 -7.02 -8.41 12.91
CA HIS A 7 -6.20 -9.22 12.02
C HIS A 7 -6.99 -9.49 10.74
N ALA A 8 -6.31 -9.38 9.59
CA ALA A 8 -6.91 -9.71 8.31
C ALA A 8 -6.92 -11.23 8.13
N GLY A 9 -8.11 -11.82 8.16
CA GLY A 9 -8.32 -13.22 7.83
C GLY A 9 -8.62 -13.42 6.35
N LEU A 10 -8.90 -14.66 5.95
CA LEU A 10 -9.20 -15.00 4.56
C LEU A 10 -10.45 -14.29 4.02
N ALA A 11 -11.40 -13.93 4.89
CA ALA A 11 -12.65 -13.25 4.52
C ALA A 11 -12.38 -11.85 3.93
N GLU A 12 -11.41 -11.11 4.47
CA GLU A 12 -11.00 -9.81 3.96
C GLU A 12 -10.44 -9.93 2.53
N PHE A 13 -9.63 -10.95 2.27
CA PHE A 13 -9.11 -11.22 0.92
C PHE A 13 -10.21 -11.64 -0.05
N ALA A 14 -11.14 -12.50 0.38
CA ALA A 14 -12.26 -12.94 -0.44
C ALA A 14 -13.18 -11.77 -0.84
N SER A 15 -13.41 -10.82 0.07
CA SER A 15 -14.30 -9.68 -0.14
C SER A 15 -13.69 -8.60 -1.04
N ASN A 16 -12.38 -8.38 -0.93
CA ASN A 16 -11.67 -7.32 -1.67
C ASN A 16 -11.10 -7.82 -3.01
N GLY A 17 -10.69 -9.08 -3.08
CA GLY A 17 -10.52 -9.82 -4.31
C GLY A 17 -9.41 -10.85 -4.22
N LEU A 18 -9.85 -12.09 -4.13
CA LEU A 18 -9.03 -13.28 -4.15
C LEU A 18 -9.28 -14.00 -5.48
N TYR A 19 -8.46 -13.68 -6.48
CA TYR A 19 -8.61 -14.19 -7.84
C TYR A 19 -7.57 -15.26 -8.13
N ARG A 20 -7.95 -16.21 -8.99
CA ARG A 20 -7.13 -17.38 -9.34
C ARG A 20 -7.14 -17.58 -10.84
N ASP A 21 -6.06 -18.16 -11.35
CA ASP A 21 -6.02 -18.63 -12.74
C ASP A 21 -6.42 -17.51 -13.73
N GLN A 22 -7.23 -17.85 -14.73
CA GLN A 22 -7.70 -16.94 -15.77
C GLN A 22 -8.43 -15.71 -15.23
N GLU A 23 -9.08 -15.81 -14.07
CA GLU A 23 -9.80 -14.67 -13.47
C GLU A 23 -8.85 -13.50 -13.21
N ILE A 24 -7.58 -13.76 -12.88
CA ILE A 24 -6.56 -12.71 -12.72
C ILE A 24 -6.39 -11.93 -14.04
N LEU A 25 -6.29 -12.63 -15.16
CA LEU A 25 -6.06 -12.02 -16.48
C LEU A 25 -7.27 -11.21 -16.96
N GLU A 26 -8.47 -11.61 -16.56
CA GLU A 26 -9.72 -10.92 -16.87
C GLU A 26 -9.92 -9.68 -15.99
N ARG A 27 -9.85 -9.85 -14.66
CA ARG A 27 -10.15 -8.80 -13.67
C ARG A 27 -9.09 -7.72 -13.61
N MET A 28 -7.82 -8.07 -13.84
CA MET A 28 -6.71 -7.14 -13.67
C MET A 28 -6.36 -6.36 -14.94
N ARG A 29 -7.09 -6.56 -16.05
CA ARG A 29 -6.85 -5.80 -17.29
C ARG A 29 -7.05 -4.30 -17.03
N GLY A 30 -6.00 -3.51 -17.22
CA GLY A 30 -6.01 -2.07 -16.96
C GLY A 30 -6.04 -1.68 -15.47
N ALA A 31 -5.80 -2.62 -14.55
CA ALA A 31 -5.83 -2.37 -13.11
C ALA A 31 -4.53 -2.86 -12.43
N GLY A 32 -3.95 -2.01 -11.59
CA GLY A 32 -2.77 -2.36 -10.79
C GLY A 32 -1.52 -2.67 -11.63
N PRO A 33 -0.45 -3.12 -10.97
CA PRO A 33 0.77 -3.48 -11.68
C PRO A 33 0.61 -4.68 -12.62
N ILE A 34 -0.32 -5.60 -12.32
CA ILE A 34 -0.65 -6.73 -13.20
C ILE A 34 -1.24 -6.21 -14.52
N GLY A 35 -2.18 -5.26 -14.48
CA GLY A 35 -2.74 -4.66 -15.70
C GLY A 35 -1.68 -4.00 -16.57
N GLY A 36 -0.75 -3.25 -15.96
CA GLY A 36 0.38 -2.66 -16.66
C GLY A 36 1.31 -3.70 -17.29
N PHE A 37 1.55 -4.82 -16.60
CA PHE A 37 2.30 -5.94 -17.14
C PHE A 37 1.60 -6.57 -18.36
N LEU A 38 0.30 -6.83 -18.28
CA LEU A 38 -0.49 -7.43 -19.37
C LEU A 38 -0.44 -6.58 -20.64
N GLU A 39 -0.49 -5.25 -20.51
CA GLU A 39 -0.38 -4.35 -21.65
C GLU A 39 1.00 -4.43 -22.34
N VAL A 40 2.07 -4.51 -21.56
CA VAL A 40 3.44 -4.63 -22.11
C VAL A 40 3.68 -6.02 -22.69
N ALA A 41 3.15 -7.07 -22.07
CA ALA A 41 3.24 -8.45 -22.56
C ALA A 41 2.52 -8.62 -23.90
N ALA A 42 1.35 -8.00 -24.08
CA ALA A 42 0.52 -8.12 -25.28
C ALA A 42 1.17 -7.56 -26.56
N VAL A 43 2.16 -6.68 -26.42
CA VAL A 43 2.87 -6.03 -27.54
C VAL A 43 4.30 -6.55 -27.73
N GLN A 44 4.69 -7.61 -27.02
CA GLN A 44 5.99 -8.22 -27.23
C GLN A 44 6.08 -8.85 -28.63
N PRO A 45 7.26 -8.82 -29.27
CA PRO A 45 7.45 -9.40 -30.60
C PRO A 45 7.42 -10.92 -30.59
N VAL A 46 7.60 -11.54 -29.41
CA VAL A 46 7.48 -12.98 -29.19
C VAL A 46 6.19 -13.27 -28.43
N GLN A 47 5.59 -14.42 -28.68
CA GLN A 47 4.44 -14.88 -27.93
C GLN A 47 4.85 -15.11 -26.47
N VAL A 48 4.18 -14.41 -25.55
CA VAL A 48 4.37 -14.57 -24.10
C VAL A 48 3.28 -15.48 -23.58
N GLU A 49 3.66 -16.63 -23.02
CA GLU A 49 2.74 -17.48 -22.27
C GLU A 49 2.55 -16.91 -20.86
N LEU A 50 1.28 -16.74 -20.46
CA LEU A 50 0.92 -16.17 -19.16
C LEU A 50 0.45 -17.30 -18.24
N LEU A 51 1.15 -17.47 -17.12
CA LEU A 51 0.86 -18.49 -16.11
C LEU A 51 0.36 -17.79 -14.83
N PRO A 52 -0.94 -17.44 -14.75
CA PRO A 52 -1.49 -16.76 -13.58
C PRO A 52 -1.48 -17.67 -12.35
N LEU A 53 -1.01 -17.14 -11.22
CA LEU A 53 -0.93 -17.85 -9.95
C LEU A 53 -2.17 -17.53 -9.09
N ILE A 54 -2.00 -16.63 -8.13
CA ILE A 54 -3.02 -16.14 -7.22
C ILE A 54 -2.87 -14.62 -7.06
N ARG A 55 -3.98 -13.91 -7.00
CA ARG A 55 -4.04 -12.50 -6.58
C ARG A 55 -4.82 -12.44 -5.28
N ALA A 56 -4.16 -12.02 -4.21
CA ALA A 56 -4.78 -11.88 -2.90
C ALA A 56 -4.62 -10.43 -2.41
N TRP A 57 -5.72 -9.66 -2.39
CA TRP A 57 -5.74 -8.32 -1.82
C TRP A 57 -6.76 -8.25 -0.70
N GLY A 58 -6.31 -8.00 0.52
CA GLY A 58 -7.15 -7.89 1.72
C GLY A 58 -7.49 -6.45 2.12
N GLY A 59 -7.05 -5.45 1.35
CA GLY A 59 -7.11 -4.04 1.75
C GLY A 59 -5.98 -3.65 2.71
N ALA A 60 -6.02 -2.41 3.20
CA ALA A 60 -5.16 -1.96 4.29
C ALA A 60 -5.84 -2.28 5.63
N GLY A 61 -5.06 -2.73 6.61
CA GLY A 61 -5.59 -3.10 7.92
C GLY A 61 -4.50 -3.59 8.86
N GLY A 62 -4.90 -4.33 9.89
CA GLY A 62 -3.98 -4.98 10.82
C GLY A 62 -3.19 -6.13 10.20
N PRO A 63 -2.35 -6.82 11.00
CA PRO A 63 -1.53 -7.92 10.52
C PRO A 63 -2.39 -9.04 9.91
N ILE A 64 -1.87 -9.72 8.89
CA ILE A 64 -2.50 -10.91 8.32
C ILE A 64 -2.46 -12.01 9.39
N ALA A 65 -3.58 -12.70 9.59
CA ALA A 65 -3.61 -13.87 10.48
C ALA A 65 -2.64 -14.95 9.96
N ASP A 66 -1.88 -15.59 10.87
CA ASP A 66 -0.81 -16.52 10.49
C ASP A 66 -1.29 -17.68 9.61
N ASP A 67 -2.49 -18.20 9.90
CA ASP A 67 -3.12 -19.29 9.14
C ASP A 67 -3.47 -18.85 7.72
N THR A 68 -3.99 -17.62 7.58
CA THR A 68 -4.33 -16.99 6.30
C THR A 68 -3.09 -16.73 5.48
N PHE A 69 -2.04 -16.17 6.09
CA PHE A 69 -0.76 -15.95 5.41
C PHE A 69 -0.14 -17.27 4.96
N ALA A 70 -0.08 -18.28 5.84
CA ALA A 70 0.44 -19.60 5.51
C ALA A 70 -0.37 -20.29 4.41
N GLN A 71 -1.70 -20.15 4.41
CA GLN A 71 -2.56 -20.68 3.36
C GLN A 71 -2.31 -20.01 2.01
N LEU A 72 -2.31 -18.68 1.95
CA LEU A 72 -2.11 -17.94 0.69
C LEU A 72 -0.71 -18.16 0.11
N ARG A 73 0.32 -18.17 0.98
CA ARG A 73 1.71 -18.46 0.60
C ARG A 73 1.86 -19.88 0.08
N ARG A 74 1.27 -20.88 0.75
CA ARG A 74 1.28 -22.26 0.26
C ARG A 74 0.59 -22.38 -1.11
N GLU A 75 -0.59 -21.76 -1.26
CA GLU A 75 -1.32 -21.80 -2.54
C GLU A 75 -0.52 -21.16 -3.68
N LEU A 76 0.16 -20.03 -3.43
CA LEU A 76 1.07 -19.40 -4.41
C LEU A 76 2.16 -20.37 -4.87
N LEU A 77 2.81 -21.07 -3.94
CA LEU A 77 3.93 -21.97 -4.25
C LEU A 77 3.47 -23.25 -4.95
N GLU A 78 2.34 -23.84 -4.52
CA GLU A 78 1.76 -25.01 -5.18
C GLU A 78 1.40 -24.71 -6.64
N ARG A 79 0.82 -23.52 -6.89
CA ARG A 79 0.49 -23.06 -8.25
C ARG A 79 1.75 -22.82 -9.09
N LEU A 80 2.77 -22.19 -8.52
CA LEU A 80 4.04 -21.97 -9.21
C LEU A 80 4.76 -23.29 -9.52
N GLN A 81 4.71 -24.25 -8.60
CA GLN A 81 5.25 -25.59 -8.84
C GLN A 81 4.50 -26.33 -9.95
N ALA A 82 3.17 -26.23 -9.99
CA ALA A 82 2.33 -26.85 -11.01
C ALA A 82 2.52 -26.21 -12.40
N ALA A 83 2.87 -24.92 -12.46
CA ALA A 83 3.20 -24.21 -13.69
C ALA A 83 4.46 -24.76 -14.38
N GLY A 84 5.31 -25.51 -13.65
CA GLY A 84 6.53 -26.10 -14.18
C GLY A 84 7.66 -25.07 -14.34
N PRO A 85 8.68 -25.36 -15.17
CA PRO A 85 9.76 -24.42 -15.44
C PRO A 85 9.23 -23.13 -16.09
N VAL A 86 9.63 -21.98 -15.56
CA VAL A 86 9.25 -20.65 -16.07
C VAL A 86 10.48 -19.82 -16.40
N ASP A 87 10.34 -18.91 -17.37
CA ASP A 87 11.44 -18.01 -17.76
C ASP A 87 11.61 -16.82 -16.80
N ALA A 88 10.53 -16.39 -16.12
CA ALA A 88 10.54 -15.33 -15.11
C ALA A 88 9.32 -15.40 -14.19
N VAL A 89 9.40 -14.71 -13.06
CA VAL A 89 8.29 -14.49 -12.13
C VAL A 89 8.05 -12.99 -11.94
N PHE A 90 6.80 -12.57 -12.11
CA PHE A 90 6.36 -11.21 -11.82
C PHE A 90 5.39 -11.22 -10.64
N LEU A 91 5.79 -10.64 -9.50
CA LEU A 91 4.99 -10.62 -8.28
C LEU A 91 4.60 -9.19 -7.92
N ALA A 92 3.35 -8.83 -8.21
CA ALA A 92 2.80 -7.56 -7.74
C ALA A 92 2.52 -7.65 -6.23
N LEU A 93 3.42 -7.09 -5.44
CA LEU A 93 3.36 -7.10 -3.98
C LEU A 93 3.18 -5.65 -3.48
N HIS A 94 2.66 -5.49 -2.26
CA HIS A 94 2.59 -4.15 -1.66
C HIS A 94 3.96 -3.74 -1.11
N GLY A 95 4.63 -4.64 -0.39
CA GLY A 95 5.93 -4.42 0.27
C GLY A 95 5.81 -3.94 1.72
N ALA A 96 4.61 -3.88 2.28
CA ALA A 96 4.35 -3.41 3.65
C ALA A 96 3.43 -4.36 4.43
N ALA A 97 3.20 -5.57 3.92
CA ALA A 97 2.40 -6.56 4.61
C ALA A 97 3.22 -7.21 5.74
N ALA A 98 2.53 -7.53 6.82
CA ALA A 98 3.06 -8.31 7.92
C ALA A 98 2.01 -9.34 8.31
N ALA A 99 2.46 -10.55 8.62
CA ALA A 99 1.69 -11.52 9.38
C ALA A 99 2.03 -11.39 10.87
N ALA A 100 1.18 -11.92 11.74
CA ALA A 100 1.37 -11.83 13.19
C ALA A 100 2.74 -12.38 13.66
N SER A 101 3.22 -13.47 13.04
CA SER A 101 4.51 -14.11 13.34
C SER A 101 5.62 -13.85 12.32
N GLU A 102 5.30 -13.28 11.15
CA GLU A 102 6.27 -12.96 10.08
C GLU A 102 6.09 -11.50 9.65
N VAL A 103 6.96 -10.64 10.17
CA VAL A 103 6.90 -9.19 10.00
C VAL A 103 7.43 -8.70 8.63
N ASP A 104 8.11 -9.58 7.88
CA ASP A 104 8.53 -9.36 6.50
C ASP A 104 7.82 -10.35 5.57
N ALA A 105 6.52 -10.15 5.39
CA ALA A 105 5.67 -11.08 4.64
C ALA A 105 6.11 -11.16 3.17
N GLU A 106 6.40 -10.04 2.53
CA GLU A 106 6.88 -10.00 1.14
C GLU A 106 8.27 -10.63 1.00
N GLY A 107 9.21 -10.36 1.90
CA GLY A 107 10.51 -11.02 1.87
C GLY A 107 10.39 -12.53 2.04
N ALA A 108 9.48 -13.01 2.89
CA ALA A 108 9.23 -14.45 3.04
C ALA A 108 8.65 -15.08 1.76
N VAL A 109 7.72 -14.40 1.08
CA VAL A 109 7.20 -14.83 -0.22
C VAL A 109 8.29 -14.86 -1.29
N LEU A 110 9.09 -13.79 -1.39
CA LEU A 110 10.18 -13.70 -2.37
C LEU A 110 11.25 -14.78 -2.13
N ALA A 111 11.58 -15.07 -0.87
CA ALA A 111 12.54 -16.10 -0.51
C ALA A 111 12.08 -17.50 -0.93
N ASP A 112 10.82 -17.85 -0.67
CA ASP A 112 10.29 -19.16 -1.08
C ASP A 112 10.19 -19.31 -2.59
N VAL A 113 9.75 -18.25 -3.28
CA VAL A 113 9.70 -18.24 -4.74
C VAL A 113 11.10 -18.42 -5.30
N ARG A 114 12.10 -17.66 -4.80
CA ARG A 114 13.51 -17.82 -5.19
C ARG A 114 14.01 -19.24 -4.96
N GLN A 115 13.70 -19.84 -3.81
CA GLN A 115 14.08 -21.22 -3.51
C GLN A 115 13.46 -22.22 -4.51
N LEU A 116 12.22 -21.98 -4.93
CA LEU A 116 11.50 -22.86 -5.85
C LEU A 116 12.00 -22.74 -7.30
N VAL A 117 12.22 -21.52 -7.80
CA VAL A 117 12.59 -21.28 -9.21
C VAL A 117 14.10 -21.25 -9.47
N GLY A 118 14.90 -21.09 -8.41
CA GLY A 118 16.36 -21.03 -8.46
C GLY A 118 16.93 -19.68 -8.89
N GLU A 119 18.25 -19.56 -8.86
CA GLU A 119 19.00 -18.30 -9.04
C GLU A 119 18.96 -17.71 -10.46
N ARG A 120 18.57 -18.50 -11.46
CA ARG A 120 18.63 -18.08 -12.87
C ARG A 120 17.34 -17.45 -13.40
N VAL A 121 16.22 -17.75 -12.76
CA VAL A 121 14.90 -17.25 -13.17
C VAL A 121 14.72 -15.85 -12.58
N PRO A 122 14.57 -14.78 -13.39
CA PRO A 122 14.36 -13.45 -12.86
C PRO A 122 13.07 -13.33 -12.05
N ILE A 123 13.15 -12.65 -10.91
CA ILE A 123 12.01 -12.28 -10.07
C ILE A 123 11.90 -10.75 -10.06
N VAL A 124 10.78 -10.23 -10.55
CA VAL A 124 10.50 -8.79 -10.62
C VAL A 124 9.30 -8.48 -9.75
N ALA A 125 9.45 -7.54 -8.83
CA ALA A 125 8.38 -7.11 -7.94
C ALA A 125 8.15 -5.60 -8.08
N PRO A 126 7.07 -5.15 -8.76
CA PRO A 126 6.56 -3.81 -8.54
C PRO A 126 5.97 -3.71 -7.13
N LEU A 127 6.24 -2.60 -6.44
CA LEU A 127 5.90 -2.35 -5.05
C LEU A 127 5.22 -1.01 -4.84
N ASP A 128 4.48 -0.90 -3.76
CA ASP A 128 4.04 0.39 -3.24
C ASP A 128 5.23 1.18 -2.70
N HIS A 129 5.27 2.50 -2.88
CA HIS A 129 6.36 3.30 -2.30
C HIS A 129 6.29 3.36 -0.77
N HIS A 130 5.15 3.02 -0.15
CA HIS A 130 5.01 2.85 1.28
C HIS A 130 5.65 1.54 1.82
N ALA A 131 6.25 0.72 0.95
CA ALA A 131 6.92 -0.51 1.32
C ALA A 131 8.04 -0.33 2.36
N ASN A 132 8.15 -1.30 3.25
CA ASN A 132 9.35 -1.51 4.05
C ASN A 132 10.32 -2.44 3.32
N ILE A 133 11.26 -1.87 2.57
CA ILE A 133 12.27 -2.69 1.88
C ILE A 133 13.24 -3.30 2.89
N THR A 134 13.34 -4.63 2.89
CA THR A 134 14.22 -5.43 3.75
C THR A 134 15.41 -5.99 2.99
N ARG A 135 16.45 -6.42 3.72
CA ARG A 135 17.58 -7.14 3.13
C ARG A 135 17.12 -8.42 2.42
N ARG A 136 16.11 -9.12 2.94
CA ARG A 136 15.58 -10.35 2.37
C ARG A 136 14.95 -10.10 1.00
N MET A 137 14.13 -9.05 0.87
CA MET A 137 13.56 -8.67 -0.42
C MET A 137 14.65 -8.35 -1.47
N VAL A 138 15.65 -7.55 -1.09
CA VAL A 138 16.76 -7.16 -1.98
C VAL A 138 17.61 -8.35 -2.40
N ALA A 139 17.75 -9.36 -1.56
CA ALA A 139 18.52 -10.57 -1.89
C ALA A 139 17.76 -11.54 -2.82
N CYS A 140 16.43 -11.51 -2.81
CA CYS A 140 15.61 -12.50 -3.51
C CYS A 140 15.04 -12.01 -4.85
N ALA A 141 14.88 -10.69 -5.04
CA ALA A 141 14.37 -10.11 -6.28
C ALA A 141 15.50 -9.50 -7.14
N ASP A 142 15.38 -9.64 -8.46
CA ASP A 142 16.31 -9.04 -9.43
C ASP A 142 15.97 -7.56 -9.69
N LEU A 143 14.68 -7.21 -9.61
CA LEU A 143 14.18 -5.84 -9.76
C LEU A 143 13.07 -5.57 -8.73
N LEU A 144 13.23 -4.47 -7.97
CA LEU A 144 12.22 -3.91 -7.07
C LEU A 144 11.85 -2.51 -7.56
N VAL A 145 10.63 -2.34 -8.08
CA VAL A 145 10.21 -1.09 -8.77
C VAL A 145 9.06 -0.43 -8.02
N GLY A 146 9.29 0.75 -7.48
CA GLY A 146 8.32 1.46 -6.64
C GLY A 146 7.31 2.29 -7.45
N HIS A 147 6.18 2.63 -6.82
CA HIS A 147 5.27 3.65 -7.32
C HIS A 147 5.99 5.01 -7.44
N GLU A 148 5.78 5.70 -8.55
CA GLU A 148 6.43 6.98 -8.83
C GLU A 148 5.64 8.19 -8.35
N THR A 149 4.38 7.99 -7.95
CA THR A 149 3.46 9.06 -7.59
C THR A 149 2.65 8.74 -6.34
N GLN A 150 2.23 9.81 -5.66
CA GLN A 150 1.17 9.84 -4.65
C GLN A 150 0.19 10.97 -4.99
N PRO A 151 -1.10 10.67 -5.29
CA PRO A 151 -1.72 9.34 -5.37
C PRO A 151 -1.09 8.42 -6.42
N HIS A 152 -1.20 7.11 -6.21
CA HIS A 152 -0.50 6.10 -7.01
C HIS A 152 -1.05 5.95 -8.44
N ASP A 153 -0.16 5.93 -9.43
CA ASP A 153 -0.40 5.34 -10.76
C ASP A 153 0.18 3.93 -10.82
N THR A 154 -0.60 2.97 -10.33
CA THR A 154 -0.16 1.58 -10.17
C THR A 154 0.03 0.83 -11.49
N VAL A 155 -0.72 1.22 -12.54
CA VAL A 155 -0.59 0.64 -13.88
C VAL A 155 0.72 1.10 -14.52
N ALA A 156 1.11 2.37 -14.36
CA ALA A 156 2.40 2.86 -14.83
C ALA A 156 3.58 2.09 -14.21
N THR A 157 3.55 1.82 -12.90
CA THR A 157 4.56 0.97 -12.24
C THR A 157 4.62 -0.42 -12.85
N GLY A 158 3.47 -1.05 -13.10
CA GLY A 158 3.39 -2.34 -13.80
C GLY A 158 4.04 -2.31 -15.17
N ARG A 159 3.74 -1.29 -15.98
CA ARG A 159 4.35 -1.11 -17.31
C ARG A 159 5.87 -0.95 -17.22
N LYS A 160 6.36 -0.15 -16.27
CA LYS A 160 7.81 0.07 -16.09
C LYS A 160 8.51 -1.22 -15.69
N ALA A 161 8.01 -1.90 -14.66
CA ALA A 161 8.56 -3.17 -14.18
C ALA A 161 8.56 -4.24 -15.29
N ALA A 162 7.46 -4.36 -16.05
CA ALA A 162 7.36 -5.30 -17.16
C ALA A 162 8.35 -4.98 -18.29
N ARG A 163 8.53 -3.71 -18.66
CA ARG A 163 9.53 -3.31 -19.67
C ARG A 163 10.95 -3.70 -19.23
N LEU A 164 11.30 -3.47 -17.97
CA LEU A 164 12.60 -3.90 -17.44
C LEU A 164 12.74 -5.42 -17.43
N LEU A 165 11.69 -6.16 -17.05
CA LEU A 165 11.66 -7.62 -17.10
C LEU A 165 11.93 -8.15 -18.52
N PHE A 166 11.23 -7.64 -19.54
CA PHE A 166 11.43 -8.12 -20.92
C PHE A 166 12.82 -7.79 -21.46
N ARG A 167 13.39 -6.62 -21.11
CA ARG A 167 14.78 -6.29 -21.44
C ARG A 167 15.77 -7.24 -20.76
N LEU A 168 15.52 -7.63 -19.51
CA LEU A 168 16.31 -8.61 -18.78
C LEU A 168 16.24 -10.00 -19.43
N LEU A 169 15.04 -10.46 -19.80
CA LEU A 169 14.85 -11.72 -20.52
C LEU A 169 15.55 -11.73 -21.89
N ALA A 170 15.52 -10.61 -22.60
CA ALA A 170 16.25 -10.41 -23.85
C ALA A 170 17.77 -10.25 -23.66
N ARG A 171 18.27 -10.23 -22.41
CA ARG A 171 19.68 -10.00 -22.04
C ARG A 171 20.23 -8.67 -22.54
N GLU A 172 19.36 -7.67 -22.66
CA GLU A 172 19.72 -6.30 -23.04
C GLU A 172 20.24 -5.47 -21.85
N ILE A 173 19.99 -5.95 -20.64
CA ILE A 173 20.42 -5.31 -19.38
C ILE A 173 20.95 -6.36 -18.41
N ALA A 174 21.86 -5.95 -17.54
CA ALA A 174 22.35 -6.71 -16.39
C ALA A 174 22.13 -5.88 -15.11
N PRO A 175 20.93 -5.93 -14.51
CA PRO A 175 20.59 -5.10 -13.36
C PRO A 175 21.53 -5.30 -12.18
N ILE A 176 22.02 -4.19 -11.64
CA ILE A 176 22.76 -4.12 -10.38
C ILE A 176 21.94 -3.32 -9.39
N VAL A 177 21.71 -3.88 -8.20
CA VAL A 177 20.97 -3.22 -7.13
C VAL A 177 21.91 -2.54 -6.12
N ALA A 178 21.58 -1.30 -5.76
CA ALA A 178 22.05 -0.68 -4.52
C ALA A 178 20.84 -0.29 -3.68
N TRP A 179 20.90 -0.60 -2.38
CA TRP A 179 19.86 -0.31 -1.42
C TRP A 179 20.45 0.43 -0.22
N GLN A 180 19.75 1.46 0.23
CA GLN A 180 20.16 2.27 1.37
C GLN A 180 18.96 2.51 2.28
N LYS A 181 19.05 2.03 3.53
CA LYS A 181 18.11 2.41 4.60
C LYS A 181 18.41 3.81 5.12
N ILE A 182 17.33 4.49 5.50
CA ILE A 182 17.31 5.83 6.06
C ILE A 182 16.56 5.70 7.40
N PRO A 183 17.20 5.99 8.55
CA PRO A 183 16.60 5.81 9.87
C PRO A 183 15.60 6.94 10.17
N MET A 184 14.50 6.96 9.43
CA MET A 184 13.51 8.03 9.43
C MET A 184 12.10 7.47 9.32
N ILE A 185 11.21 8.03 10.13
CA ILE A 185 9.77 7.85 10.10
C ILE A 185 9.17 9.25 10.26
N THR A 186 8.17 9.60 9.46
CA THR A 186 7.48 10.88 9.53
C THR A 186 5.98 10.67 9.40
N PRO A 187 5.12 11.60 9.85
CA PRO A 187 3.71 11.50 9.56
C PRO A 187 3.46 11.67 8.05
N GLN A 188 2.29 11.21 7.59
CA GLN A 188 1.94 11.15 6.17
C GLN A 188 1.55 12.52 5.57
N ASP A 189 1.50 13.58 6.37
CA ASP A 189 1.09 14.95 5.95
C ASP A 189 1.79 15.45 4.69
N GLN A 190 3.06 15.07 4.49
CA GLN A 190 3.92 15.57 3.43
C GLN A 190 4.14 14.55 2.31
N PHE A 191 3.30 13.52 2.19
CA PHE A 191 3.55 12.37 1.30
C PHE A 191 3.09 12.57 -0.16
N LEU A 192 2.36 13.65 -0.47
CA LEU A 192 1.98 13.95 -1.86
C LEU A 192 3.22 14.21 -2.72
N THR A 193 3.39 13.47 -3.81
CA THR A 193 4.53 13.66 -4.73
C THR A 193 4.32 14.85 -5.68
N SER A 194 3.14 15.48 -5.64
CA SER A 194 2.82 16.68 -6.41
C SER A 194 3.25 17.99 -5.73
N ALA A 195 3.70 17.92 -4.46
CA ALA A 195 4.12 19.10 -3.72
C ALA A 195 5.17 18.77 -2.64
N GLY A 196 5.72 19.83 -2.04
CA GLY A 196 6.47 19.71 -0.79
C GLY A 196 7.78 18.91 -0.91
N PRO A 197 8.25 18.32 0.19
CA PRO A 197 9.51 17.59 0.22
C PRO A 197 9.45 16.24 -0.53
N MET A 198 8.28 15.60 -0.67
CA MET A 198 8.16 14.39 -1.48
C MET A 198 8.37 14.69 -2.96
N GLN A 199 7.75 15.74 -3.51
CA GLN A 199 8.02 16.16 -4.89
C GLN A 199 9.52 16.37 -5.13
N THR A 200 10.19 17.10 -4.23
CA THR A 200 11.65 17.32 -4.35
C THR A 200 12.43 16.01 -4.42
N TRP A 201 12.05 15.01 -3.61
CA TRP A 201 12.75 13.73 -3.56
C TRP A 201 12.43 12.84 -4.77
N PHE A 202 11.17 12.75 -5.18
CA PHE A 202 10.73 11.93 -6.31
C PHE A 202 11.15 12.52 -7.65
N ASP A 203 11.11 13.84 -7.83
CA ASP A 203 11.62 14.50 -9.05
C ASP A 203 13.12 14.23 -9.22
N ARG A 204 13.88 14.24 -8.11
CA ARG A 204 15.31 13.89 -8.14
C ARG A 204 15.53 12.44 -8.61
N ALA A 205 14.67 11.50 -8.22
CA ALA A 205 14.73 10.13 -8.73
C ALA A 205 14.54 10.09 -10.25
N ARG A 206 13.52 10.80 -10.76
CA ARG A 206 13.24 10.90 -12.21
C ARG A 206 14.35 11.61 -12.99
N GLU A 207 15.07 12.55 -12.38
CA GLU A 207 16.27 13.14 -12.98
C GLU A 207 17.42 12.12 -13.12
N PHE A 208 17.66 11.30 -12.11
CA PHE A 208 18.69 10.26 -12.16
C PHE A 208 18.40 9.22 -13.23
N GLU A 209 17.14 8.85 -13.43
CA GLU A 209 16.74 7.88 -14.47
C GLU A 209 16.97 8.37 -15.90
N ARG A 210 17.20 9.67 -16.11
CA ARG A 210 17.63 10.20 -17.42
C ARG A 210 19.13 10.02 -17.66
N GLN A 211 19.89 9.64 -16.64
CA GLN A 211 21.33 9.40 -16.79
C GLN A 211 21.58 8.05 -17.47
N PRO A 212 22.52 7.98 -18.43
CA PRO A 212 22.91 6.72 -19.04
C PRO A 212 23.32 5.68 -17.99
N GLY A 213 22.86 4.44 -18.14
CA GLY A 213 23.17 3.33 -17.24
C GLY A 213 22.27 3.22 -16.01
N VAL A 214 21.33 4.15 -15.78
CA VAL A 214 20.34 4.04 -14.70
C VAL A 214 19.06 3.39 -15.25
N LEU A 215 18.59 2.33 -14.59
CA LEU A 215 17.39 1.58 -14.97
C LEU A 215 16.16 2.02 -14.17
N ASP A 216 16.33 2.21 -12.86
CA ASP A 216 15.27 2.60 -11.94
C ASP A 216 15.85 3.25 -10.68
N VAL A 217 15.18 4.27 -10.14
CA VAL A 217 15.43 4.85 -8.82
C VAL A 217 14.11 4.93 -8.08
N SER A 218 13.95 4.13 -7.03
CA SER A 218 12.72 4.02 -6.26
C SER A 218 12.90 4.52 -4.84
N PRO A 219 12.37 5.72 -4.50
CA PRO A 219 12.21 6.17 -3.12
C PRO A 219 11.09 5.42 -2.42
N TYR A 220 11.34 4.93 -1.20
CA TYR A 220 10.34 4.24 -0.39
C TYR A 220 10.17 4.93 0.97
N PRO A 221 9.27 5.93 1.07
CA PRO A 221 8.86 6.47 2.35
C PRO A 221 7.90 5.50 3.05
N MET A 222 8.46 4.52 3.76
CA MET A 222 7.72 3.50 4.49
C MET A 222 6.58 4.12 5.32
N GLN A 223 5.41 3.47 5.29
CA GLN A 223 4.31 3.86 6.18
C GLN A 223 4.74 3.86 7.67
N PRO A 224 4.25 4.79 8.50
CA PRO A 224 4.71 4.91 9.88
C PRO A 224 4.10 3.87 10.85
N TRP A 225 3.19 3.01 10.37
CA TRP A 225 2.37 2.11 11.19
C TRP A 225 2.89 0.66 11.23
N LEU A 226 4.21 0.48 11.12
CA LEU A 226 4.86 -0.83 11.13
C LEU A 226 5.87 -0.92 12.28
N ASP A 227 5.65 -1.84 13.20
CA ASP A 227 6.60 -2.21 14.25
C ASP A 227 7.44 -3.40 13.79
N VAL A 228 8.51 -3.10 13.05
CA VAL A 228 9.33 -4.10 12.35
C VAL A 228 10.81 -3.81 12.49
N ALA A 229 11.63 -4.87 12.57
CA ALA A 229 13.06 -4.76 12.90
C ALA A 229 13.87 -3.94 11.87
N GLU A 230 13.57 -4.09 10.58
CA GLU A 230 14.20 -3.32 9.50
C GLU A 230 13.40 -2.07 9.12
N GLY A 231 12.58 -1.52 10.02
CA GLY A 231 11.74 -0.35 9.75
C GLY A 231 12.52 0.91 9.38
N GLY A 232 11.90 1.76 8.54
CA GLY A 232 12.41 3.07 8.12
C GLY A 232 12.35 3.25 6.61
N TRP A 233 12.62 4.47 6.16
CA TRP A 233 12.62 4.78 4.73
C TRP A 233 13.78 4.09 4.01
N SER A 234 13.67 3.95 2.70
CA SER A 234 14.76 3.44 1.88
C SER A 234 14.78 4.06 0.49
N VAL A 235 15.89 3.84 -0.20
CA VAL A 235 15.96 4.00 -1.65
C VAL A 235 16.56 2.72 -2.24
N VAL A 236 15.97 2.27 -3.34
CA VAL A 236 16.51 1.19 -4.18
C VAL A 236 16.87 1.78 -5.52
N VAL A 237 18.06 1.46 -6.01
CA VAL A 237 18.56 1.90 -7.31
C VAL A 237 18.97 0.68 -8.11
N HIS A 238 18.48 0.60 -9.35
CA HIS A 238 18.94 -0.35 -10.34
C HIS A 238 19.73 0.36 -11.44
N THR A 239 20.93 -0.12 -11.73
CA THR A 239 21.76 0.30 -12.87
C THR A 239 22.04 -0.88 -13.79
N ASP A 240 22.52 -0.60 -15.00
CA ASP A 240 22.96 -1.62 -15.95
C ASP A 240 24.46 -1.89 -15.77
N GLY A 241 24.80 -2.95 -15.02
CA GLY A 241 26.17 -3.41 -14.80
C GLY A 241 27.07 -2.51 -13.94
N ASP A 242 26.60 -1.34 -13.48
CA ASP A 242 27.43 -0.32 -12.81
C ASP A 242 27.16 -0.22 -11.30
N VAL A 243 27.93 -0.98 -10.50
CA VAL A 243 27.87 -0.97 -9.03
C VAL A 243 28.23 0.40 -8.43
N PRO A 244 29.35 1.07 -8.82
CA PRO A 244 29.65 2.41 -8.31
C PRO A 244 28.54 3.44 -8.54
N LEU A 245 27.93 3.44 -9.73
CA LEU A 245 26.82 4.34 -10.06
C LEU A 245 25.61 4.10 -9.17
N ALA A 246 25.20 2.84 -9.00
CA ALA A 246 24.05 2.49 -8.17
C ALA A 246 24.25 2.95 -6.72
N ARG A 247 25.44 2.66 -6.14
CA ARG A 247 25.77 3.04 -4.76
C ARG A 247 25.81 4.55 -4.57
N ARG A 248 26.38 5.28 -5.53
CA ARG A 248 26.45 6.74 -5.48
C ARG A 248 25.05 7.36 -5.48
N ILE A 249 24.18 6.94 -6.41
CA ILE A 249 22.81 7.46 -6.50
C ILE A 249 22.04 7.13 -5.21
N ALA A 250 22.14 5.89 -4.70
CA ALA A 250 21.46 5.50 -3.47
C ALA A 250 21.91 6.36 -2.27
N ALA A 251 23.21 6.64 -2.15
CA ALA A 251 23.74 7.52 -1.10
C ALA A 251 23.29 8.99 -1.25
N GLU A 252 23.29 9.52 -2.49
CA GLU A 252 22.83 10.88 -2.77
C GLU A 252 21.34 11.04 -2.45
N MET A 253 20.51 10.08 -2.87
CA MET A 253 19.07 10.07 -2.62
C MET A 253 18.74 9.93 -1.13
N ALA A 254 19.46 9.07 -0.40
CA ALA A 254 19.30 8.93 1.04
C ALA A 254 19.70 10.20 1.80
N SER A 255 20.80 10.85 1.38
CA SER A 255 21.24 12.12 1.96
C SER A 255 20.22 13.24 1.73
N LEU A 256 19.65 13.32 0.52
CA LEU A 256 18.61 14.29 0.21
C LEU A 256 17.38 14.12 1.11
N ALA A 257 16.85 12.90 1.24
CA ALA A 257 15.72 12.62 2.14
C ALA A 257 16.04 13.04 3.58
N TRP A 258 17.23 12.70 4.07
CA TRP A 258 17.65 13.07 5.42
C TRP A 258 17.76 14.58 5.61
N GLN A 259 18.25 15.33 4.62
CA GLN A 259 18.30 16.79 4.66
C GLN A 259 16.90 17.41 4.70
N LEU A 260 15.94 16.80 3.99
CA LEU A 260 14.54 17.21 3.96
C LEU A 260 13.74 16.84 5.21
N ARG A 261 14.28 16.03 6.14
CA ARG A 261 13.57 15.48 7.32
C ARG A 261 12.72 16.48 8.12
N LYS A 262 13.20 17.73 8.28
CA LYS A 262 12.46 18.77 9.02
C LYS A 262 11.22 19.24 8.25
N ARG A 263 11.29 19.29 6.92
CA ARG A 263 10.15 19.64 6.05
C ARG A 263 9.09 18.55 6.07
N PHE A 264 9.50 17.28 6.14
CA PHE A 264 8.56 16.15 6.28
C PHE A 264 7.79 16.14 7.61
N TRP A 265 8.27 16.88 8.62
CA TRP A 265 7.58 17.01 9.91
C TRP A 265 6.60 18.20 9.97
N THR A 266 6.53 19.01 8.91
CA THR A 266 5.57 20.12 8.85
C THR A 266 4.16 19.58 8.68
N SER A 267 3.23 20.07 9.51
CA SER A 267 1.83 19.64 9.52
C SER A 267 0.93 20.85 9.64
N GLU A 268 -0.15 20.86 8.86
CA GLU A 268 -1.21 21.88 8.89
C GLU A 268 -2.48 21.36 9.55
N ARG A 269 -2.41 20.18 10.18
CA ARG A 269 -3.54 19.57 10.90
C ARG A 269 -3.97 20.46 12.06
N VAL A 270 -5.27 20.57 12.25
CA VAL A 270 -5.88 21.25 13.39
C VAL A 270 -6.65 20.24 14.25
N PRO A 271 -6.84 20.51 15.56
CA PRO A 271 -7.66 19.65 16.41
C PRO A 271 -9.09 19.50 15.88
N PRO A 272 -9.78 18.36 16.11
CA PRO A 272 -11.14 18.12 15.60
C PRO A 272 -12.13 19.26 15.85
N ALA A 273 -12.10 19.85 17.05
CA ALA A 273 -12.98 20.95 17.40
C ALA A 273 -12.76 22.18 16.51
N GLU A 274 -11.51 22.48 16.18
CA GLU A 274 -11.15 23.59 15.29
C GLU A 274 -11.47 23.27 13.84
N ALA A 275 -11.23 22.03 13.39
CA ALA A 275 -11.60 21.58 12.05
C ALA A 275 -13.10 21.78 11.78
N VAL A 276 -13.95 21.40 12.75
CA VAL A 276 -15.41 21.60 12.64
C VAL A 276 -15.78 23.08 12.59
N ARG A 277 -15.16 23.93 13.42
CA ARG A 277 -15.39 25.39 13.37
C ARG A 277 -15.03 25.98 12.01
N GLN A 278 -13.88 25.60 11.46
CA GLN A 278 -13.45 26.06 10.14
C GLN A 278 -14.40 25.57 9.03
N ALA A 279 -14.88 24.33 9.12
CA ALA A 279 -15.86 23.80 8.17
C ALA A 279 -17.19 24.55 8.20
N VAL A 280 -17.70 24.90 9.37
CA VAL A 280 -18.94 25.68 9.51
C VAL A 280 -18.77 27.12 9.03
N ALA A 281 -17.60 27.71 9.24
CA ALA A 281 -17.27 29.07 8.82
C ALA A 281 -16.88 29.17 7.33
N ALA A 282 -16.75 28.05 6.62
CA ALA A 282 -16.35 28.04 5.22
C ALA A 282 -17.40 28.74 4.34
N ASP A 283 -16.95 29.65 3.49
CA ASP A 283 -17.84 30.58 2.80
C ASP A 283 -18.81 29.89 1.83
N GLN A 284 -18.44 28.78 1.16
CA GLN A 284 -19.35 27.96 0.32
C GLN A 284 -18.90 26.50 0.09
N GLY A 285 -19.89 25.61 -0.13
CA GLY A 285 -19.73 24.33 -0.81
C GLY A 285 -19.79 23.08 0.08
N LEU A 286 -19.49 21.92 -0.53
CA LEU A 286 -19.23 20.67 0.16
C LEU A 286 -17.86 20.78 0.85
N VAL A 287 -17.83 20.71 2.18
CA VAL A 287 -16.60 20.64 2.95
C VAL A 287 -16.27 19.18 3.25
N ILE A 288 -15.03 18.77 2.96
CA ILE A 288 -14.51 17.45 3.30
C ILE A 288 -13.57 17.60 4.49
N LEU A 289 -13.97 17.06 5.64
CA LEU A 289 -13.11 16.91 6.81
C LEU A 289 -12.39 15.57 6.73
N SER A 290 -11.08 15.60 6.55
CA SER A 290 -10.25 14.39 6.51
C SER A 290 -9.83 13.99 7.92
N ASP A 291 -10.30 12.82 8.40
CA ASP A 291 -9.80 12.23 9.63
C ASP A 291 -8.46 11.55 9.39
N THR A 292 -7.37 12.31 9.50
CA THR A 292 -6.02 11.76 9.32
C THR A 292 -5.59 10.83 10.45
N GLY A 293 -6.30 10.85 11.58
CA GLY A 293 -6.01 9.98 12.74
C GLY A 293 -6.57 8.56 12.57
N ASP A 294 -7.55 8.38 11.69
CA ASP A 294 -8.24 7.12 11.46
C ASP A 294 -8.43 6.86 9.96
N SER A 295 -7.31 6.92 9.22
CA SER A 295 -7.29 6.64 7.79
C SER A 295 -7.35 5.13 7.53
N VAL A 296 -8.50 4.64 7.09
CA VAL A 296 -8.70 3.21 6.74
C VAL A 296 -7.72 2.74 5.67
N TYR A 297 -7.43 3.58 4.67
CA TYR A 297 -6.40 3.27 3.66
C TYR A 297 -4.98 3.24 4.24
N GLY A 298 -4.76 3.86 5.41
CA GLY A 298 -3.52 3.74 6.19
C GLY A 298 -3.50 2.52 7.13
N GLY A 299 -4.57 1.72 7.15
CA GLY A 299 -4.71 0.53 7.99
C GLY A 299 -5.46 0.74 9.31
N ALA A 300 -5.98 1.94 9.55
CA ALA A 300 -6.76 2.25 10.74
C ALA A 300 -8.16 1.60 10.68
N PRO A 301 -8.81 1.33 11.83
CA PRO A 301 -10.08 0.60 11.89
C PRO A 301 -11.29 1.36 11.32
N GLY A 302 -11.26 2.69 11.21
CA GLY A 302 -12.36 3.49 10.66
C GLY A 302 -13.52 3.72 11.63
N ASP A 303 -13.31 3.47 12.93
CA ASP A 303 -14.33 3.58 13.98
C ASP A 303 -14.14 4.82 14.89
N ASN A 304 -13.29 5.76 14.49
CA ASN A 304 -13.05 6.98 15.24
C ASN A 304 -14.28 7.88 15.28
N THR A 305 -14.56 8.40 16.46
CA THR A 305 -15.75 9.21 16.75
C THR A 305 -15.39 10.67 17.04
N CYS A 306 -14.11 11.06 17.00
CA CYS A 306 -13.67 12.40 17.38
C CYS A 306 -14.41 13.51 16.61
N LEU A 307 -14.51 13.39 15.28
CA LEU A 307 -15.25 14.36 14.47
C LEU A 307 -16.76 14.29 14.74
N LEU A 308 -17.35 13.10 14.84
CA LEU A 308 -18.77 12.91 15.17
C LEU A 308 -19.14 13.61 16.49
N ARG A 309 -18.31 13.44 17.52
CA ARG A 309 -18.50 14.07 18.84
C ARG A 309 -18.48 15.58 18.75
N GLU A 310 -17.55 16.15 17.98
CA GLU A 310 -17.45 17.59 17.80
C GLU A 310 -18.60 18.17 16.99
N LEU A 311 -19.05 17.49 15.92
CA LEU A 311 -20.22 17.90 15.14
C LEU A 311 -21.48 17.98 16.02
N LEU A 312 -21.68 17.00 16.90
CA LEU A 312 -22.80 16.98 17.84
C LEU A 312 -22.66 18.03 18.95
N ALA A 313 -21.48 18.13 19.57
CA ALA A 313 -21.23 19.06 20.67
C ALA A 313 -21.36 20.52 20.24
N GLN A 314 -20.92 20.84 19.03
CA GLN A 314 -21.02 22.19 18.45
C GLN A 314 -22.38 22.46 17.82
N GLN A 315 -23.29 21.48 17.80
CA GLN A 315 -24.64 21.59 17.24
C GLN A 315 -24.62 22.18 15.83
N VAL A 316 -23.78 21.61 14.97
CA VAL A 316 -23.60 22.12 13.61
C VAL A 316 -24.94 22.17 12.86
N PRO A 317 -25.29 23.29 12.20
CA PRO A 317 -26.61 23.46 11.59
C PRO A 317 -26.73 22.79 10.21
N CYS A 318 -25.62 22.27 9.67
CA CYS A 318 -25.55 21.69 8.33
C CYS A 318 -25.69 20.17 8.34
N LEU A 319 -26.18 19.62 7.23
CA LEU A 319 -26.18 18.18 7.00
C LEU A 319 -24.74 17.67 6.97
N SER A 320 -24.44 16.71 7.84
CA SER A 320 -23.13 16.08 7.95
C SER A 320 -23.24 14.59 7.65
N LEU A 321 -22.35 14.07 6.80
CA LEU A 321 -22.20 12.65 6.54
C LEU A 321 -20.90 12.18 7.19
N VAL A 322 -20.99 11.23 8.12
CA VAL A 322 -19.85 10.71 8.86
C VAL A 322 -19.80 9.20 8.71
N PRO A 323 -18.86 8.65 7.91
CA PRO A 323 -18.67 7.21 7.84
C PRO A 323 -18.03 6.72 9.15
N VAL A 324 -18.57 5.64 9.72
CA VAL A 324 -18.04 4.98 10.91
C VAL A 324 -18.20 3.48 10.75
N VAL A 325 -17.11 2.73 10.91
CA VAL A 325 -17.11 1.26 10.92
C VAL A 325 -17.66 0.78 12.26
N ASP A 326 -18.86 0.18 12.25
CA ASP A 326 -19.46 -0.42 13.46
C ASP A 326 -20.43 -1.56 13.10
N GLY A 327 -19.95 -2.80 13.17
CA GLY A 327 -20.74 -3.98 12.88
C GLY A 327 -21.89 -4.22 13.87
N GLU A 328 -21.74 -3.82 15.13
CA GLU A 328 -22.80 -3.95 16.14
C GLU A 328 -23.95 -2.95 15.84
N ALA A 329 -23.61 -1.72 15.46
CA ALA A 329 -24.59 -0.72 15.07
C ALA A 329 -25.35 -1.14 13.79
N VAL A 330 -24.66 -1.75 12.81
CA VAL A 330 -25.30 -2.33 11.62
C VAL A 330 -26.27 -3.44 12.00
N ALA A 331 -25.87 -4.38 12.87
CA ALA A 331 -26.75 -5.46 13.32
C ALA A 331 -27.99 -4.93 14.06
N ALA A 332 -27.82 -3.92 14.91
CA ALA A 332 -28.93 -3.26 15.59
C ALA A 332 -29.88 -2.53 14.62
N ALA A 333 -29.32 -1.85 13.61
CA ALA A 333 -30.10 -1.18 12.57
C ALA A 333 -30.92 -2.18 11.73
N LEU A 334 -30.30 -3.30 11.34
CA LEU A 334 -30.98 -4.39 10.63
C LEU A 334 -32.13 -4.99 11.45
N ALA A 335 -31.93 -5.20 12.75
CA ALA A 335 -32.97 -5.70 13.64
C ALA A 335 -34.13 -4.71 13.82
N ALA A 336 -33.86 -3.40 13.83
CA ALA A 336 -34.88 -2.36 13.94
C ALA A 336 -35.68 -2.19 12.63
N GLY A 337 -35.03 -2.31 11.47
CA GLY A 337 -35.64 -2.14 10.16
C GLY A 337 -35.67 -0.70 9.65
N VAL A 338 -35.82 -0.54 8.33
CA VAL A 338 -35.86 0.77 7.66
C VAL A 338 -37.02 1.60 8.20
N SER A 339 -36.79 2.91 8.35
CA SER A 339 -37.71 3.90 8.92
C SER A 339 -38.01 3.73 10.42
N SER A 340 -37.46 2.73 11.11
CA SER A 340 -37.64 2.57 12.55
C SER A 340 -36.77 3.54 13.35
N PRO A 341 -37.26 4.05 14.50
CA PRO A 341 -36.42 4.76 15.45
C PRO A 341 -35.39 3.80 16.06
N ILE A 342 -34.17 4.28 16.28
CA ILE A 342 -33.09 3.51 16.88
C ILE A 342 -32.32 4.37 17.87
N SER A 343 -31.88 3.77 18.98
CA SER A 343 -30.93 4.38 19.91
C SER A 343 -29.80 3.39 20.17
N VAL A 344 -28.59 3.71 19.72
CA VAL A 344 -27.45 2.79 19.71
C VAL A 344 -26.14 3.56 19.90
N PRO A 345 -25.16 3.02 20.66
CA PRO A 345 -23.80 3.54 20.67
C PRO A 345 -23.07 3.19 19.36
N VAL A 346 -22.45 4.19 18.73
CA VAL A 346 -21.75 4.07 17.44
C VAL A 346 -20.26 4.40 17.57
N GLY A 347 -19.42 3.60 16.93
CA GLY A 347 -17.96 3.75 16.84
C GLY A 347 -17.23 3.46 18.14
N GLY A 348 -15.90 3.65 18.16
CA GLY A 348 -15.04 3.49 19.33
C GLY A 348 -15.05 2.07 19.91
N ARG A 349 -15.17 1.06 19.04
CA ARG A 349 -15.18 -0.37 19.37
C ARG A 349 -13.79 -0.98 19.34
N HIS A 350 -12.96 -0.54 18.40
CA HIS A 350 -11.61 -1.04 18.10
C HIS A 350 -10.54 -0.15 18.73
N ASP A 351 -10.49 1.14 18.40
CA ASP A 351 -9.67 2.10 19.14
C ASP A 351 -10.42 2.60 20.38
N ARG A 352 -10.00 2.11 21.55
CA ARG A 352 -10.53 2.54 22.85
C ARG A 352 -9.61 3.50 23.60
N GLN A 353 -8.44 3.79 23.03
CA GLN A 353 -7.46 4.69 23.64
C GLN A 353 -7.79 6.14 23.29
N PHE A 354 -8.10 6.41 22.02
CA PHE A 354 -8.36 7.77 21.54
C PHE A 354 -9.82 8.01 21.12
N SER A 355 -10.58 6.95 20.85
CA SER A 355 -12.01 7.03 20.51
C SER A 355 -12.91 6.46 21.63
N LYS A 356 -14.16 6.93 21.67
CA LYS A 356 -15.20 6.44 22.59
C LYS A 356 -16.54 6.33 21.86
N PRO A 357 -17.34 5.28 22.09
CA PRO A 357 -18.65 5.19 21.47
C PRO A 357 -19.53 6.41 21.75
N VAL A 358 -20.29 6.83 20.74
CA VAL A 358 -21.23 7.95 20.84
C VAL A 358 -22.64 7.42 20.84
N GLN A 359 -23.41 7.72 21.89
CA GLN A 359 -24.83 7.37 21.92
C GLN A 359 -25.59 8.24 20.90
N LEU A 360 -26.18 7.61 19.89
CA LEU A 360 -27.02 8.28 18.90
C LEU A 360 -28.46 7.82 19.03
N THR A 361 -29.39 8.75 18.84
CA THR A 361 -30.81 8.43 18.61
C THR A 361 -31.20 8.99 17.25
N GLY A 362 -31.78 8.15 16.39
CA GLY A 362 -32.09 8.53 15.03
C GLY A 362 -33.07 7.57 14.37
N ARG A 363 -33.05 7.53 13.04
CA ARG A 363 -33.89 6.66 12.22
C ARG A 363 -33.03 5.92 11.21
N VAL A 364 -33.29 4.64 11.01
CA VAL A 364 -32.63 3.86 9.97
C VAL A 364 -33.14 4.34 8.60
N ALA A 365 -32.27 4.98 7.82
CA ALA A 365 -32.66 5.57 6.54
C ALA A 365 -32.72 4.52 5.41
N ALA A 366 -31.68 3.70 5.27
CA ALA A 366 -31.54 2.70 4.22
C ALA A 366 -30.49 1.64 4.60
N PHE A 367 -30.46 0.56 3.81
CA PHE A 367 -29.36 -0.40 3.77
C PHE A 367 -28.82 -0.48 2.34
N SER A 368 -27.50 -0.58 2.22
CA SER A 368 -26.80 -0.78 0.95
C SER A 368 -25.60 -1.68 1.17
N ASN A 369 -25.27 -2.51 0.19
CA ASN A 369 -24.09 -3.38 0.17
C ASN A 369 -22.99 -2.78 -0.68
#